data_AF-A0A1G6J587-F1
#
_entry.id   AF-A0A1G6J587-F1
#
_cell.length_a   1.000
_cell.length_b   1.000
_cell.length_c   1.000
_cell.angle_alpha   90.00
_cell.angle_beta   90.00
_cell.angle_gamma   90.00
#
_symmetry.space_group_name_H-M   'P 1'
#
loop_
_entity.id
_entity.type
_entity.pdbx_description
1 polymer ?
#
loop_
_entity_poly.entity_id
_entity_poly.type
_entity_poly.pdbx_seq_one_letter_code
_entity_poly.pdbx_strand_id
1 'polypeptide(L)' 'MEKVWIVYRGDEDVEILGVLRNQDEATRHAQTLAETRYEGERIWTGGYAVPYRITDDIPR' A
#
# COMPACT_ATOMS: atom_id res chain seq x y z
N MET A 1 -7.63 14.87 2.92
CA MET A 1 -7.10 14.05 1.81
C MET A 1 -6.63 12.74 2.40
N GLU A 2 -7.32 11.65 2.08
CA GLU A 2 -7.02 10.31 2.61
C GLU A 2 -6.00 9.64 1.71
N LYS A 3 -4.83 9.30 2.26
CA LYS A 3 -3.83 8.52 1.51
C LYS A 3 -4.20 7.05 1.58
N VAL A 4 -4.17 6.37 0.44
CA VAL A 4 -4.45 4.94 0.33
C VAL A 4 -3.18 4.21 -0.08
N TRP A 5 -2.83 3.18 0.69
CA TRP A 5 -1.66 2.34 0.44
C TRP A 5 -2.08 1.17 -0.42
N ILE A 6 -1.19 0.78 -1.33
CA ILE A 6 -1.29 -0.47 -2.07
C ILE A 6 -0.14 -1.35 -1.59
N VAL A 7 -0.50 -2.50 -1.04
CA VAL A 7 0.43 -3.45 -0.43
C VAL A 7 0.29 -4.78 -1.14
N TYR A 8 1.40 -5.41 -1.48
CA TYR A 8 1.44 -6.79 -1.94
C TYR A 8 1.94 -7.68 -0.80
N ARG A 9 1.21 -8.76 -0.54
CA ARG A 9 1.60 -9.78 0.44
C ARG A 9 1.98 -11.06 -0.29
N GLY A 10 3.28 -11.25 -0.47
CA GLY A 10 3.85 -12.51 -0.91
C GLY A 10 3.79 -13.57 0.20
N ASP A 11 4.28 -14.76 -0.11
CA ASP A 11 4.30 -15.86 0.86
C ASP A 11 5.31 -15.60 2.00
N GLU A 12 6.41 -14.91 1.69
CA GLU A 12 7.51 -14.65 2.63
C GLU A 12 7.70 -13.16 2.94
N ASP A 13 7.12 -12.26 2.14
CA ASP A 13 7.39 -10.83 2.19
C ASP A 13 6.15 -9.95 1.99
N VAL A 14 6.29 -8.69 2.41
CA VAL A 14 5.29 -7.63 2.23
C VAL A 14 5.96 -6.43 1.56
N GLU A 15 5.45 -6.04 0.40
CA GLU A 15 5.96 -4.92 -0.40
C GLU A 15 4.92 -3.79 -0.47
N ILE A 16 5.37 -2.54 -0.32
CA ILE A 16 4.54 -1.36 -0.59
C ILE A 16 4.68 -0.99 -2.06
N LEU A 17 3.61 -1.21 -2.84
CA LEU A 17 3.59 -0.94 -4.27
C LEU A 17 3.29 0.52 -4.61
N GLY A 18 2.63 1.25 -3.70
CA GLY A 18 2.35 2.67 -3.91
C GLY A 18 1.50 3.33 -2.84
N VAL A 19 1.44 4.67 -2.87
CA VAL A 19 0.63 5.50 -1.99
C VAL A 19 -0.13 6.52 -2.82
N LEU A 20 -1.44 6.34 -2.95
CA LEU A 20 -2.29 7.14 -3.83
C LEU A 20 -3.21 8.07 -3.04
N ARG A 21 -3.81 9.05 -3.74
CA ARG A 21 -4.48 10.18 -3.10
C ARG A 21 -5.91 9.90 -2.66
N ASN A 22 -6.52 8.82 -3.16
CA ASN A 22 -7.87 8.40 -2.86
C ASN A 22 -8.09 6.93 -3.25
N GLN A 23 -9.24 6.40 -2.88
CA GLN A 23 -9.60 5.00 -3.07
C GLN A 23 -9.87 4.65 -4.54
N ASP A 24 -10.40 5.57 -5.35
CA ASP A 24 -10.69 5.33 -6.78
C ASP A 24 -9.40 5.17 -7.60
N GLU A 25 -8.40 6.01 -7.32
CA GLU A 25 -7.07 5.93 -7.91
C GLU A 25 -6.40 4.63 -7.48
N ALA A 26 -6.47 4.29 -6.18
CA ALA A 26 -5.90 3.05 -5.64
C ALA A 26 -6.52 1.79 -6.26
N THR A 27 -7.84 1.79 -6.47
CA THR A 27 -8.56 0.65 -7.04
C THR A 27 -8.15 0.42 -8.49
N ARG A 28 -8.14 1.48 -9.31
CA ARG A 28 -7.70 1.37 -10.72
C ARG A 28 -6.26 0.90 -10.82
N HIS A 29 -5.37 1.43 -9.99
CA HIS A 29 -3.98 1.03 -9.99
C HIS A 29 -3.78 -0.42 -9.53
N ALA A 30 -4.47 -0.84 -8.48
CA ALA A 30 -4.45 -2.23 -8.01
C ALA A 30 -4.95 -3.22 -9.07
N GLN A 31 -6.01 -2.87 -9.82
CA GLN A 31 -6.49 -3.68 -10.95
C GLN A 31 -5.43 -3.82 -12.04
N THR A 32 -4.78 -2.72 -12.46
CA THR A 32 -3.69 -2.80 -13.44
C THR A 32 -2.53 -3.67 -12.95
N LEU A 33 -2.17 -3.59 -11.66
CA LEU A 33 -1.12 -4.42 -11.08
C LEU A 33 -1.50 -5.91 -11.08
N ALA A 34 -2.76 -6.23 -10.76
CA ALA A 34 -3.30 -7.59 -10.79
C ALA A 34 -3.29 -8.20 -12.21
N GLU A 35 -3.52 -7.39 -13.24
CA GLU A 35 -3.56 -7.84 -14.63
C GLU A 35 -2.16 -8.00 -15.26
N THR A 36 -1.15 -7.30 -14.73
CA THR A 36 0.15 -7.17 -15.41
C THR A 36 1.31 -7.85 -14.70
N ARG A 37 1.32 -7.90 -13.36
CA ARG A 37 2.54 -8.24 -12.62
C ARG A 37 2.34 -9.06 -11.35
N TYR A 38 1.19 -8.93 -10.69
CA TYR A 38 0.97 -9.54 -9.37
C TYR A 38 -0.32 -10.35 -9.36
N GLU A 39 -0.38 -11.38 -8.50
CA GLU A 39 -1.64 -12.08 -8.24
C GLU A 39 -2.60 -11.15 -7.50
N GLY A 40 -3.75 -10.85 -8.09
CA GLY A 40 -4.69 -9.85 -7.56
C GLY A 40 -5.17 -10.12 -6.13
N GLU A 41 -5.34 -11.39 -5.74
CA GLU A 41 -5.77 -11.80 -4.40
C GLU A 41 -4.76 -11.43 -3.29
N ARG A 42 -3.50 -11.19 -3.69
CA ARG A 42 -2.40 -10.80 -2.81
C ARG A 42 -2.23 -9.29 -2.71
N ILE A 43 -3.01 -8.50 -3.46
CA ILE A 43 -2.97 -7.03 -3.43
C ILE A 43 -4.02 -6.50 -2.46
N TRP A 44 -3.57 -5.71 -1.49
CA TRP A 44 -4.39 -5.10 -0.45
C TRP A 44 -4.38 -3.59 -0.61
N THR A 45 -5.56 -2.97 -0.53
CA THR A 45 -5.70 -1.52 -0.48
C THR A 45 -6.25 -1.10 0.87
N GLY A 46 -5.68 -0.07 1.48
CA GLY A 46 -6.08 0.37 2.81
C GLY A 46 -5.82 1.84 3.06
N GLY A 47 -6.82 2.53 3.62
CA GLY A 47 -6.64 3.86 4.19
C GLY A 47 -5.98 3.73 5.56
N TYR A 48 -4.73 4.18 5.68
CA TYR A 48 -4.05 4.30 6.97
C TYR A 48 -4.00 5.77 7.36
N ALA A 49 -4.14 6.06 8.66
CA ALA A 49 -3.72 7.36 9.19
C ALA A 49 -2.24 7.56 8.84
N VAL A 50 -1.90 8.75 8.35
CA VAL A 50 -0.57 9.16 7.84
C VAL A 50 0.57 8.42 8.53
N PRO A 51 1.51 7.76 7.80
CA PRO A 51 2.64 7.12 8.45
C PRO A 51 3.46 8.17 9.17
N TYR A 52 3.67 7.95 10.46
CA TYR A 52 4.69 8.65 11.20
C TYR A 52 6.01 7.92 10.97
N ARG A 53 7.07 8.66 10.71
CA ARG A 53 8.44 8.12 10.69
C ARG A 53 8.85 7.94 12.14
N ILE A 54 9.14 6.70 12.56
CA ILE A 54 9.98 6.50 13.74
C ILE A 54 11.39 6.92 13.30
N THR A 55 11.73 8.19 13.48
CA THR A 55 13.13 8.59 13.57
C THR A 55 13.65 8.01 14.88
N ASP A 56 14.90 7.52 14.89
CA ASP A 56 15.58 6.90 16.04
C ASP A 56 15.73 7.79 17.32
N ASP A 57 14.93 8.85 17.46
CA ASP A 57 14.97 9.86 18.51
C ASP A 57 13.84 9.70 19.54
N ILE A 58 13.65 8.49 20.09
CA ILE A 58 12.97 8.35 21.39
C ILE A 58 14.05 8.06 22.44
N PRO A 59 14.61 9.08 23.12
CA PRO A 59 15.41 8.84 24.31
C PRO A 59 14.51 8.19 25.37
N ARG A 60 15.01 7.14 26.00
CA ARG A 60 14.39 6.50 27.18
C ARG A 60 14.26 7.47 28.35
#